data_AF-A0A940UJZ6-F1
#
_entry.id   AF-A0A940UJZ6-F1
#
_cell.length_a   1.000
_cell.length_b   1.000
_cell.length_c   1.000
_cell.angle_alpha   90.00
_cell.angle_beta   90.00
_cell.angle_gamma   90.00
#
_symmetry.space_group_name_H-M   'P 1'
#
loop_
_entity.id
_entity.type
_entity.pdbx_description
1 polymer ?
#
loop_
_entity_poly.entity_id
_entity_poly.type
_entity_poly.pdbx_seq_one_letter_code
_entity_poly.pdbx_strand_id
1 'polypeptide(L)' 'MRNVSLVLAYEGTNYHGWQCQPGVVTVQETLQGAVQKILDHEIKLYAGARTISGPKRRSGLTIL' A
#
# COMPACT_ATOMS: atom_id res chain seq x y z
N MET A 1 7.00 -5.47 -20.18
CA MET A 1 6.63 -5.11 -18.79
C MET A 1 5.34 -4.30 -18.86
N ARG A 2 4.34 -4.65 -18.04
CA ARG A 2 3.04 -3.97 -18.02
C ARG A 2 2.94 -3.18 -16.72
N ASN A 3 2.87 -1.86 -16.82
CA ASN A 3 2.66 -0.99 -15.68
C ASN A 3 1.16 -0.75 -15.51
N VAL A 4 0.67 -0.85 -14.28
CA VAL A 4 -0.74 -0.67 -13.94
C VAL A 4 -0.80 0.29 -12.78
N SER A 5 -1.35 1.47 -13.03
CA SER A 5 -1.60 2.43 -11.96
C SER A 5 -2.90 2.07 -11.23
N LEU A 6 -2.84 2.12 -9.90
CA LEU A 6 -3.95 1.86 -8.99
C LEU A 6 -4.20 3.12 -8.16
N VAL A 7 -5.45 3.58 -8.15
CA VAL A 7 -5.89 4.62 -7.22
C VAL A 7 -6.68 3.94 -6.12
N LEU A 8 -6.27 4.14 -4.87
CA LEU A 8 -6.96 3.56 -3.73
C LEU A 8 -7.09 4.55 -2.57
N ALA A 9 -8.06 4.26 -1.72
CA ALA A 9 -8.25 4.93 -0.46
C ALA A 9 -8.27 3.89 0.64
N TYR A 10 -7.61 4.20 1.76
CA TYR A 10 -7.60 3.32 2.93
C TYR A 10 -7.79 4.14 4.20
N GLU A 11 -8.26 3.45 5.23
CA GLU A 11 -8.35 3.99 6.58
C GLU A 11 -7.05 3.72 7.32
N GLY A 12 -6.32 4.78 7.71
CA GLY A 12 -5.00 4.66 8.33
C GLY A 12 -5.00 4.16 9.79
N THR A 13 -6.16 3.86 10.39
CA THR A 13 -6.26 3.58 11.83
C THR A 13 -5.61 2.25 12.22
N ASN A 14 -5.64 1.24 11.35
CA ASN A 14 -5.04 -0.08 11.62
C ASN A 14 -3.66 -0.28 10.97
N TYR A 15 -3.12 0.77 10.33
CA TYR A 15 -1.88 0.67 9.58
C TYR A 15 -0.87 1.71 10.05
N HIS A 16 0.38 1.31 10.18
CA HIS A 16 1.49 2.18 10.57
C HIS A 16 2.06 2.94 9.37
N GLY A 17 1.17 3.52 8.57
CA GLY A 17 1.51 4.25 7.35
C GLY A 17 1.57 3.36 6.11
N TRP A 18 2.08 3.96 5.02
CA TRP A 18 2.15 3.30 3.73
C TRP A 18 3.30 2.30 3.64
N GLN A 19 4.53 2.77 3.89
CA GLN A 19 5.75 2.04 3.58
C GLN A 19 5.97 0.85 4.51
N CYS A 20 6.36 -0.31 3.93
CA CYS A 20 6.79 -1.50 4.68
C CYS A 20 7.87 -1.17 5.72
N GLN A 21 7.61 -1.58 6.95
CA GLN A 21 8.48 -1.38 8.10
C GLN A 21 8.51 -2.67 8.93
N PRO A 22 9.64 -3.03 9.53
CA PRO A 22 9.75 -4.23 10.34
C PRO A 22 8.89 -4.13 11.62
N GLY A 23 8.17 -5.20 11.95
CA GLY A 23 7.43 -5.34 13.21
C GLY A 23 6.10 -4.57 13.28
N VAL A 24 5.63 -3.96 12.19
CA VAL A 24 4.36 -3.24 12.14
C VAL A 24 3.60 -3.54 10.84
N VAL A 25 2.27 -3.59 10.90
CA VAL A 25 1.45 -3.80 9.72
C VAL A 25 1.34 -2.50 8.92
N THR A 26 1.60 -2.60 7.62
CA THR A 26 1.62 -1.45 6.69
C THR A 26 0.73 -1.71 5.49
N VAL A 27 0.31 -0.64 4.83
CA VAL A 27 -0.58 -0.77 3.67
C VAL A 27 0.14 -1.39 2.47
N GLN A 28 1.41 -1.03 2.25
CA GLN A 28 2.20 -1.58 1.14
C GLN A 28 2.32 -3.10 1.25
N GLU A 29 2.68 -3.63 2.42
CA GLU A 29 2.81 -5.09 2.64
C GLU A 29 1.49 -5.82 2.40
N THR A 30 0.41 -5.30 2.99
CA THR A 30 -0.93 -5.90 2.90
C THR A 30 -1.41 -5.94 1.45
N LEU A 31 -1.25 -4.82 0.73
CA LEU A 31 -1.65 -4.73 -0.66
C LEU A 31 -0.77 -5.60 -1.56
N GLN A 32 0.54 -5.62 -1.32
CA GLN A 32 1.46 -6.45 -2.09
C GLN A 32 1.09 -7.93 -1.96
N GLY A 33 0.85 -8.41 -0.73
CA GLY A 33 0.43 -9.79 -0.50
C GLY A 33 -0.94 -10.12 -1.13
N ALA A 34 -1.89 -9.18 -1.10
CA ALA A 34 -3.19 -9.39 -1.74
C ALA A 34 -3.08 -9.47 -3.27
N VAL A 35 -2.32 -8.56 -3.89
CA VAL A 35 -2.16 -8.53 -5.35
C VAL A 35 -1.31 -9.70 -5.85
N GLN A 36 -0.25 -10.08 -5.12
CA GLN A 36 0.54 -11.28 -5.44
C GLN A 36 -0.32 -12.55 -5.42
N LYS A 37 -1.26 -12.68 -4.46
CA LYS A 37 -2.22 -13.80 -4.43
C LYS A 37 -3.17 -13.82 -5.63
N ILE A 38 -3.58 -12.66 -6.13
CA ILE A 38 -4.49 -12.57 -7.28
C ILE A 38 -3.74 -12.88 -8.59
N LEU A 39 -2.50 -12.40 -8.71
CA LEU A 39 -1.72 -12.46 -9.94
C LEU A 39 -0.80 -13.69 -10.02
N ASP A 40 -0.64 -14.43 -8.91
CA ASP A 40 0.19 -15.63 -8.77
C ASP A 40 1.67 -15.43 -9.18
N HIS A 41 2.19 -14.22 -8.98
CA HIS A 41 3.61 -13.90 -9.17
C HIS A 41 4.05 -12.74 -8.28
N GLU A 42 5.37 -12.60 -8.11
CA GLU A 42 5.95 -11.51 -7.35
C GLU A 42 5.77 -10.17 -8.08
N ILE A 43 5.09 -9.24 -7.41
CA ILE A 43 4.94 -7.86 -7.88
C ILE A 43 5.74 -6.87 -7.03
N LYS A 44 6.11 -5.75 -7.66
CA LYS A 44 6.67 -4.57 -6.99
C LYS A 44 5.65 -3.43 -7.05
N LEU A 45 5.38 -2.81 -5.90
CA LEU A 45 4.50 -1.66 -5.80
C LEU A 45 5.32 -0.39 -5.59
N TYR A 46 5.02 0.65 -6.36
CA TYR A 46 5.61 1.97 -6.18
C TYR A 46 4.50 2.95 -5.83
N ALA A 47 4.65 3.70 -4.74
CA ALA A 47 3.73 4.77 -4.42
C ALA A 47 4.25 6.11 -4.93
N GLY A 48 3.35 6.91 -5.51
CA GLY A 48 3.66 8.28 -5.92
C GLY A 48 3.79 9.26 -4.75
N ALA A 49 3.32 8.90 -3.55
CA ALA A 49 3.42 9.73 -2.35
C ALA A 49 3.62 8.88 -1.09
N ARG A 50 4.33 9.43 -0.09
CA ARG A 50 4.46 8.79 1.23
C ARG A 50 3.35 9.31 2.14
N THR A 51 2.49 8.42 2.64
CA THR A 51 1.52 8.77 3.69
C THR A 51 2.15 8.55 5.07
N ILE A 52 2.14 9.60 5.89
CA ILE A 52 2.55 9.57 7.30
C ILE A 52 1.45 8.88 8.13
N SER A 53 1.84 7.99 9.04
CA SER A 53 0.91 7.34 9.97
C SER A 53 0.14 8.35 10.83
N GLY A 54 -1.15 8.11 11.07
CA GLY A 54 -1.97 8.97 11.89
C GLY A 54 -3.35 8.36 12.19
N PRO A 55 -3.83 8.38 13.44
CA PRO A 55 -4.96 7.56 13.90
C PRO A 55 -6.33 7.91 13.29
N LYS A 56 -6.45 9.03 12.55
CA LYS A 56 -7.68 9.47 11.87
C LYS A 56 -7.38 10.27 10.61
N ARG A 57 -6.76 9.66 9.59
CA ARG A 57 -6.68 10.27 8.26
C ARG A 57 -7.15 9.27 7.21
N ARG A 58 -8.19 9.66 6.46
CA ARG A 58 -8.46 9.09 5.13
C ARG A 58 -7.40 9.65 4.21
N SER A 59 -6.52 8.79 3.74
CA SER A 59 -5.46 9.17 2.82
C SER A 59 -5.78 8.56 1.46
N GLY A 60 -5.97 9.43 0.47
CA GLY A 60 -5.99 9.01 -0.93
C GLY A 60 -4.56 8.77 -1.37
N LEU A 61 -4.30 7.60 -1.95
CA LEU A 61 -2.99 7.25 -2.47
C LEU A 61 -3.09 6.73 -3.90
N THR A 62 -2.22 7.27 -4.74
CA THR A 62 -2.00 6.73 -6.09
C THR A 62 -0.72 5.91 -6.12
N ILE A 63 -0.85 4.70 -6.64
CA ILE A 63 0.21 3.71 -6.81
C ILE A 63 0.45 3.57 -8.31
N LEU A 64 1.72 3.43 -8.69
CA LEU A 64 2.21 3.34 -10.05
C LEU A 64 2.78 1.95 -10.34
#